data_AF-A0A9Q2LAK5-F1
#
_entry.id   AF-A0A9Q2LAK5-F1
#
_cell.length_a   1.000
_cell.length_b   1.000
_cell.length_c   1.000
_cell.angle_alpha   90.00
_cell.angle_beta   90.00
_cell.angle_gamma   90.00
#
_symmetry.space_group_name_H-M   'P 1'
#
loop_
_entity.id
_entity.type
_entity.pdbx_description
1 polymer ?
#
loop_
_entity_poly.entity_id
_entity_poly.type
_entity_poly.pdbx_seq_one_letter_code
_entity_poly.pdbx_strand_id
1 'polypeptide(L)'
;MYCTNCGTKLDSNSKFCPNCGSKVGLSYSNEYQQSHTSFQRHENSITYSSSIQKNPWELYIDSWKHIFDYQGVTSRRGFWWFYLFNVISIVILHLFLMVLYADETVLEQLLLGVLYLQLLSASARRMRDVNRSIYWGVIPFALQWLFQPIMVGYYVSTVLQSIIFIFFIVFLVFACQPSSSNKNRTRVN
;
A
#
# COMPACT_ATOMS: atom_id res chain seq x y z
N MET A 1 -28.10 -42.02 -17.09
CA MET A 1 -28.49 -40.67 -17.58
C MET A 1 -27.93 -40.47 -18.99
N TYR A 2 -28.49 -39.58 -19.81
CA TYR A 2 -27.96 -39.29 -21.15
C TYR A 2 -27.39 -37.88 -21.19
N CYS A 3 -26.33 -37.67 -21.98
CA CYS A 3 -25.73 -36.35 -22.14
C CYS A 3 -26.69 -35.39 -22.85
N THR A 4 -26.90 -34.20 -22.28
CA THR A 4 -27.78 -33.16 -22.87
C THR A 4 -27.23 -32.57 -24.16
N ASN A 5 -25.93 -32.73 -24.44
CA ASN A 5 -25.29 -32.18 -25.64
C ASN A 5 -25.22 -33.19 -26.79
N CYS A 6 -24.90 -34.46 -26.52
CA CYS A 6 -24.66 -35.45 -27.58
C CYS A 6 -25.52 -36.72 -27.48
N GLY A 7 -26.41 -36.82 -26.50
CA GLY A 7 -27.34 -37.96 -26.34
C GLY A 7 -26.69 -39.29 -25.94
N THR A 8 -25.37 -39.35 -25.74
CA THR A 8 -24.67 -40.58 -25.35
C THR A 8 -25.01 -41.00 -23.92
N LYS A 9 -25.15 -42.31 -23.67
CA LYS A 9 -25.43 -42.86 -22.34
C LYS A 9 -24.22 -42.63 -21.42
N LEU A 10 -24.48 -42.08 -20.24
CA LEU A 10 -23.48 -41.74 -19.23
C LEU A 10 -23.58 -42.67 -18.03
N ASP A 11 -22.41 -43.08 -17.54
CA ASP A 11 -22.27 -43.83 -16.30
C ASP A 11 -22.48 -42.93 -15.07
N SER A 12 -22.98 -43.54 -14.00
CA SER A 12 -23.52 -42.91 -12.79
C SER A 12 -22.56 -42.00 -12.01
N ASN A 13 -21.25 -41.99 -12.34
CA ASN A 13 -20.24 -41.16 -11.67
C ASN A 13 -19.30 -40.42 -12.66
N SER A 14 -19.74 -40.20 -13.89
CA SER A 14 -18.93 -39.50 -14.91
C SER A 14 -19.07 -37.98 -14.77
N LYS A 15 -17.95 -37.28 -14.47
CA LYS A 15 -17.91 -35.79 -14.36
C LYS A 15 -17.97 -35.10 -15.72
N PHE A 16 -17.61 -35.81 -16.79
CA PHE A 16 -17.58 -35.32 -18.16
C PHE A 16 -18.07 -36.43 -19.09
N CYS A 17 -18.71 -36.04 -20.19
CA CYS A 17 -19.12 -36.98 -21.23
C CYS A 17 -17.88 -37.52 -21.97
N PRO A 18 -17.67 -38.84 -22.04
CA PRO A 18 -16.50 -39.41 -22.71
C PRO A 18 -16.52 -39.24 -24.23
N ASN A 19 -17.68 -38.91 -24.81
CA ASN A 19 -17.82 -38.77 -26.27
C ASN A 19 -17.65 -37.31 -26.75
N CYS A 20 -18.24 -36.33 -26.05
CA CYS A 20 -18.21 -34.92 -26.48
C CYS A 20 -17.47 -33.98 -25.51
N GLY A 21 -16.98 -34.48 -24.38
CA GLY A 21 -16.26 -33.68 -23.38
C GLY A 21 -17.10 -32.72 -22.55
N SER A 22 -18.42 -32.64 -22.76
CA SER A 22 -19.29 -31.73 -21.98
C SER A 22 -19.34 -32.15 -20.51
N LYS A 23 -19.20 -31.19 -19.59
CA LYS A 23 -19.29 -31.42 -18.15
C LYS A 23 -20.70 -31.88 -17.77
N VAL A 24 -20.79 -32.96 -17.00
CA VAL A 24 -22.05 -33.52 -16.52
C VAL A 24 -22.11 -33.21 -15.02
N GLY A 25 -23.01 -32.32 -14.62
CA GLY A 25 -23.15 -31.91 -13.22
C GLY A 25 -23.84 -32.99 -12.41
N LEU A 26 -23.07 -33.76 -11.63
CA LEU A 26 -23.59 -34.64 -10.58
C LEU A 26 -23.38 -33.98 -9.22
N SER A 27 -24.48 -33.65 -8.55
CA SER A 27 -24.52 -33.17 -7.18
C SER A 27 -24.54 -34.34 -6.21
N TYR A 28 -23.37 -34.66 -5.64
CA TYR A 28 -23.28 -35.35 -4.36
C TYR A 28 -22.61 -34.40 -3.36
N SER A 29 -23.36 -34.12 -2.29
CA SER A 29 -22.88 -33.45 -1.08
C SER A 29 -21.70 -34.23 -0.49
N ASN A 30 -20.66 -33.50 -0.05
CA ASN A 30 -20.04 -33.63 1.28
C ASN A 30 -18.90 -32.61 1.43
N GLU A 31 -18.93 -31.90 2.56
CA GLU A 31 -17.84 -31.11 3.13
C GLU A 31 -16.60 -31.99 3.41
N TYR A 32 -15.40 -31.43 3.27
CA TYR A 32 -14.35 -31.30 4.31
C TYR A 32 -12.99 -30.88 3.72
N GLN A 33 -12.18 -30.31 4.61
CA GLN A 33 -11.02 -29.44 4.44
C GLN A 33 -9.67 -30.08 3.99
N GLN A 34 -8.77 -29.17 3.57
CA GLN A 34 -7.34 -28.99 3.94
C GLN A 34 -6.17 -29.63 3.15
N SER A 35 -5.18 -28.74 2.91
CA SER A 35 -3.69 -28.86 2.81
C SER A 35 -3.09 -29.81 1.75
N HIS A 36 -2.06 -29.45 0.96
CA HIS A 36 -0.73 -29.01 1.34
C HIS A 36 0.02 -28.30 0.18
N THR A 37 0.99 -27.49 0.60
CA THR A 37 2.06 -26.73 -0.09
C THR A 37 2.93 -27.46 -1.14
N SER A 38 3.32 -26.78 -2.23
CA SER A 38 4.72 -26.66 -2.74
C SER A 38 4.91 -25.83 -4.05
N PHE A 39 5.93 -24.95 -4.03
CA PHE A 39 6.83 -24.32 -5.03
C PHE A 39 6.52 -24.16 -6.55
N GLN A 40 6.63 -22.87 -7.02
CA GLN A 40 7.10 -22.25 -8.31
C GLN A 40 6.64 -22.86 -9.68
N ARG A 41 6.34 -22.16 -10.80
CA ARG A 41 6.75 -20.86 -11.38
C ARG A 41 5.90 -20.57 -12.65
N HIS A 42 5.81 -19.29 -13.03
CA HIS A 42 5.51 -18.70 -14.36
C HIS A 42 4.12 -18.75 -15.04
N GLU A 43 3.67 -17.52 -15.30
CA GLU A 43 2.94 -16.95 -16.45
C GLU A 43 1.74 -17.73 -17.00
N ASN A 44 0.55 -17.17 -16.72
CA ASN A 44 -0.25 -16.63 -17.82
C ASN A 44 -1.12 -15.47 -17.32
N SER A 45 -0.96 -14.35 -18.01
CA SER A 45 -1.70 -13.10 -17.87
C SER A 45 -3.20 -13.33 -18.01
N ILE A 46 -3.93 -13.17 -16.92
CA ILE A 46 -5.33 -12.76 -16.99
C ILE A 46 -5.50 -11.59 -16.03
N THR A 47 -5.56 -10.41 -16.63
CA THR A 47 -5.81 -9.12 -15.99
C THR A 47 -7.26 -9.09 -15.48
N TYR A 48 -7.53 -9.76 -14.36
CA TYR A 48 -8.70 -9.48 -13.55
C TYR A 48 -8.23 -8.79 -12.26
N SER A 49 -8.41 -7.48 -12.24
CA SER A 49 -8.29 -6.63 -11.05
C SER A 49 -9.41 -6.97 -10.05
N SER A 50 -9.36 -8.16 -9.46
CA SER A 50 -10.08 -8.40 -8.22
C SER A 50 -9.26 -7.73 -7.12
N SER A 51 -9.87 -6.79 -6.42
CA SER A 51 -9.28 -6.11 -5.27
C SER A 51 -9.03 -7.14 -4.16
N ILE A 52 -7.90 -7.84 -4.20
CA ILE A 52 -7.38 -8.53 -3.03
C ILE A 52 -7.14 -7.40 -2.02
N GLN A 53 -8.02 -7.29 -1.04
CA GLN A 53 -7.81 -6.35 0.06
C GLN A 53 -6.54 -6.81 0.80
N LYS A 54 -5.40 -6.22 0.42
CA LYS A 54 -4.14 -6.39 1.14
C LYS A 54 -4.36 -6.03 2.62
N ASN A 55 -3.75 -6.80 3.51
CA ASN A 55 -3.79 -6.50 4.94
C ASN A 55 -3.10 -5.15 5.22
N PRO A 56 -3.47 -4.42 6.29
CA PRO A 56 -2.83 -3.16 6.64
C PRO A 56 -1.30 -3.26 6.74
N TRP A 57 -0.80 -4.37 7.31
CA TRP A 57 0.63 -4.66 7.39
C TRP A 57 1.29 -4.93 6.02
N GLU A 58 0.61 -5.66 5.14
CA GLU A 58 1.11 -5.90 3.79
C GLU A 58 1.24 -4.60 3.00
N LEU A 59 0.27 -3.69 3.16
CA LEU A 59 0.30 -2.35 2.55
C LEU A 59 1.50 -1.52 3.02
N TYR A 60 1.87 -1.66 4.30
CA TYR A 60 3.05 -1.02 4.84
C TYR A 60 4.33 -1.56 4.18
N ILE A 61 4.54 -2.89 4.18
CA ILE A 61 5.71 -3.52 3.55
C ILE A 61 5.79 -3.22 2.05
N ASP A 62 4.67 -3.27 1.35
CA ASP A 62 4.56 -2.98 -0.08
C ASP A 62 5.05 -1.56 -0.41
N SER A 63 4.75 -0.60 0.48
CA SER A 63 5.20 0.78 0.34
C SER A 63 6.72 0.91 0.47
N TRP A 64 7.35 0.13 1.36
CA TRP A 64 8.81 0.06 1.53
C TRP A 64 9.50 -0.57 0.33
N LYS A 65 8.95 -1.66 -0.23
CA LYS A 65 9.50 -2.31 -1.42
C LYS A 65 9.59 -1.36 -2.60
N HIS A 66 8.59 -0.50 -2.73
CA HIS A 66 8.50 0.46 -3.82
C HIS A 66 9.05 1.83 -3.44
N ILE A 67 9.82 2.03 -2.37
CA ILE A 67 10.19 3.37 -1.85
C ILE A 67 10.68 4.37 -2.91
N PHE A 68 11.49 3.95 -3.89
CA PHE A 68 12.02 4.82 -4.96
C PHE A 68 11.16 4.86 -6.24
N ASP A 69 10.06 4.11 -6.31
CA ASP A 69 9.11 4.22 -7.41
C ASP A 69 8.22 5.44 -7.20
N TYR A 70 8.61 6.54 -7.82
CA TYR A 70 7.83 7.76 -7.78
C TYR A 70 6.72 7.79 -8.82
N GLN A 71 6.55 6.83 -9.73
CA GLN A 71 5.56 6.92 -10.82
C GLN A 71 4.19 6.33 -10.43
N GLY A 72 4.18 5.35 -9.53
CA GLY A 72 2.97 4.66 -9.09
C GLY A 72 1.91 5.55 -8.42
N VAL A 73 0.73 4.96 -8.26
CA VAL A 73 -0.43 5.56 -7.57
C VAL A 73 -0.84 4.67 -6.39
N THR A 74 -1.27 5.30 -5.29
CA THR A 74 -1.67 4.61 -4.06
C THR A 74 -3.12 4.93 -3.72
N SER A 75 -3.92 3.89 -3.47
CA SER A 75 -5.31 4.05 -3.02
C SER A 75 -5.40 4.78 -1.67
N ARG A 76 -6.52 5.47 -1.43
CA ARG A 76 -6.76 6.20 -0.16
C ARG A 76 -6.60 5.29 1.07
N ARG A 77 -7.21 4.10 1.05
CA ARG A 77 -7.11 3.13 2.15
C ARG A 77 -5.65 2.74 2.41
N GLY A 78 -4.89 2.44 1.36
CA GLY A 78 -3.49 2.06 1.55
C GLY A 78 -2.62 3.20 2.04
N PHE A 79 -2.85 4.42 1.56
CA PHE A 79 -2.13 5.59 2.06
C PHE A 79 -2.35 5.81 3.56
N TRP A 80 -3.60 5.80 4.04
CA TRP A 80 -3.90 6.07 5.46
C TRP A 80 -3.38 4.98 6.39
N TRP A 81 -3.48 3.71 6.01
CA TRP A 81 -2.89 2.63 6.79
C TRP A 81 -1.37 2.74 6.84
N PHE A 82 -0.72 2.97 5.69
CA PHE A 82 0.70 3.21 5.63
C PHE A 82 1.13 4.40 6.52
N TYR A 83 0.42 5.53 6.40
CA TYR A 83 0.70 6.74 7.16
C TYR A 83 0.59 6.49 8.67
N LEU A 84 -0.45 5.79 9.11
CA LEU A 84 -0.65 5.45 10.51
C LEU A 84 0.50 4.59 11.05
N PHE A 85 0.89 3.51 10.37
CA PHE A 85 2.00 2.68 10.82
C PHE A 85 3.34 3.43 10.82
N ASN A 86 3.56 4.29 9.82
CA ASN A 86 4.77 5.09 9.75
C ASN A 86 4.84 6.10 10.91
N VAL A 87 3.75 6.80 11.24
CA VAL A 87 3.68 7.69 12.41
C VAL A 87 3.94 6.93 13.72
N ILE A 88 3.34 5.75 13.88
CA ILE A 88 3.61 4.89 15.05
C ILE A 88 5.11 4.53 15.13
N SER A 89 5.72 4.15 13.99
CA SER A 89 7.15 3.85 13.93
C SER A 89 8.02 5.05 14.32
N ILE A 90 7.65 6.26 13.90
CA ILE A 90 8.35 7.50 14.26
C ILE A 90 8.24 7.77 15.76
N VAL A 91 7.04 7.67 16.33
CA VAL A 91 6.82 7.87 17.78
C VAL A 91 7.60 6.86 18.61
N ILE A 92 7.59 5.58 18.22
CA ILE A 92 8.36 4.53 18.91
C ILE A 92 9.87 4.85 18.87
N LEU A 93 10.39 5.27 17.72
CA LEU A 93 11.81 5.61 17.57
C LEU A 93 12.21 6.82 18.43
N HIS A 94 11.39 7.88 18.47
CA HIS A 94 11.65 9.02 19.35
C HIS A 94 11.61 8.63 20.83
N LEU A 95 10.59 7.87 21.27
CA LEU A 95 10.50 7.41 22.65
C LEU A 95 11.70 6.56 23.05
N PHE A 96 12.16 5.69 22.14
CA PHE A 96 13.35 4.87 22.36
C PHE A 96 14.61 5.72 22.51
N LEU A 97 14.83 6.72 21.64
CA LEU A 97 15.99 7.60 21.71
C LEU A 97 15.96 8.52 22.95
N MET A 98 14.76 8.97 23.36
CA MET A 98 14.55 9.72 24.60
C MET A 98 14.98 8.90 25.82
N VAL A 99 14.61 7.62 25.90
CA VAL A 99 15.02 6.72 27.01
C VAL A 99 16.54 6.54 27.05
N LEU A 100 17.21 6.61 25.91
CA LEU A 100 18.66 6.54 25.80
C LEU A 100 19.37 7.89 26.01
N TYR A 101 18.64 8.99 26.26
CA TYR A 101 19.18 10.35 26.34
C TYR A 101 20.00 10.73 25.09
N ALA A 102 19.57 10.27 23.93
CA ALA A 102 20.20 10.52 22.63
C ALA A 102 19.33 11.43 21.75
N ASP A 103 18.50 12.27 22.38
CA ASP A 103 17.65 13.26 21.73
C ASP A 103 18.46 14.44 21.18
N GLU A 104 17.94 15.07 20.13
CA GLU A 104 18.55 16.20 19.40
C GLU A 104 19.94 15.88 18.83
N THR A 105 20.24 14.60 18.63
CA THR A 105 21.53 14.17 18.06
C THR A 105 21.47 14.09 16.53
N VAL A 106 22.64 14.20 15.89
CA VAL A 106 22.76 13.94 14.44
C VAL A 106 22.33 12.50 14.10
N LEU A 107 22.53 11.56 15.02
CA LEU A 107 22.10 10.17 14.87
C LEU A 107 20.56 10.07 14.78
N GLU A 108 19.84 10.75 15.67
CA GLU A 108 18.37 10.82 15.62
C GLU A 108 17.89 11.35 14.26
N GLN A 109 18.47 12.46 13.79
CA GLN A 109 18.13 13.08 12.52
C GLN A 109 18.32 12.14 11.32
N LEU A 110 19.41 11.37 11.31
CA LEU A 110 19.70 10.39 10.26
C LEU A 110 18.72 9.21 10.30
N LEU A 111 18.45 8.66 11.49
CA LEU A 111 17.53 7.54 11.66
C LEU A 111 16.10 7.93 11.26
N LEU A 112 15.63 9.10 11.69
CA LEU A 112 14.33 9.63 11.29
C LEU A 112 14.26 9.93 9.80
N GLY A 113 15.37 10.38 9.19
CA GLY A 113 15.45 10.64 7.76
C GLY A 113 15.00 9.46 6.90
N VAL A 114 15.34 8.24 7.30
CA VAL A 114 14.90 7.02 6.60
C VAL A 114 13.37 6.87 6.63
N LEU A 115 12.73 7.16 7.77
CA LEU A 115 11.27 7.10 7.91
C LEU A 115 10.57 8.25 7.17
N TYR A 116 11.17 9.45 7.15
CA TYR A 116 10.67 10.60 6.40
C TYR A 116 10.78 10.42 4.88
N LEU A 117 11.83 9.78 4.37
CA LEU A 117 11.94 9.42 2.94
C LEU A 117 10.76 8.57 2.47
N GLN A 118 10.30 7.67 3.33
CA GLN A 118 9.16 6.81 3.06
C GLN A 118 7.83 7.59 3.07
N LEU A 119 7.71 8.65 3.88
CA LEU A 119 6.57 9.59 3.81
C LEU A 119 6.62 10.46 2.54
N LEU A 120 7.80 10.90 2.12
CA LEU A 120 7.98 11.67 0.90
C LEU A 120 7.54 10.90 -0.34
N SER A 121 7.94 9.63 -0.45
CA SER A 121 7.53 8.78 -1.57
C SER A 121 6.03 8.51 -1.58
N ALA A 122 5.45 8.14 -0.44
CA ALA A 122 4.02 7.84 -0.33
C ALA A 122 3.14 9.09 -0.55
N SER A 123 3.55 10.25 -0.02
CA SER A 123 2.84 11.52 -0.21
C SER A 123 2.88 11.97 -1.68
N ALA A 124 4.01 11.80 -2.36
CA ALA A 124 4.13 12.07 -3.79
C ALA A 124 3.15 11.23 -4.62
N ARG A 125 3.07 9.91 -4.35
CA ARG A 125 2.11 9.01 -5.01
C ARG A 125 0.67 9.42 -4.74
N ARG A 126 0.35 9.78 -3.50
CA ARG A 126 -1.00 10.20 -3.11
C ARG A 126 -1.41 11.51 -3.78
N MET A 127 -0.53 12.49 -3.87
CA MET A 127 -0.81 13.75 -4.58
C MET A 127 -1.05 13.52 -6.07
N ARG A 128 -0.31 12.58 -6.67
CA ARG A 128 -0.59 12.18 -8.05
C ARG A 128 -1.97 11.54 -8.20
N ASP A 129 -2.41 10.71 -7.26
CA ASP A 129 -3.74 10.07 -7.30
C ASP A 129 -4.88 11.10 -7.34
N VAL A 130 -4.74 12.17 -6.54
CA VAL A 130 -5.70 13.29 -6.46
C VAL A 130 -5.51 14.28 -7.64
N ASN A 131 -4.56 14.02 -8.53
CA ASN A 131 -4.22 14.88 -9.67
C ASN A 131 -3.80 16.31 -9.26
N ARG A 132 -3.12 16.43 -8.11
CA ARG A 132 -2.49 17.66 -7.64
C ARG A 132 -0.98 17.60 -7.88
N SER A 133 -0.32 18.76 -7.81
CA SER A 133 1.14 18.80 -7.94
C SER A 133 1.80 18.01 -6.81
N ILE A 134 2.87 17.30 -7.15
CA ILE A 134 3.62 16.43 -6.23
C ILE A 134 4.21 17.24 -5.07
N TYR A 135 4.53 18.51 -5.32
CA TYR A 135 5.11 19.45 -4.37
C TYR A 135 4.26 19.65 -3.11
N TRP A 136 2.93 19.54 -3.20
CA TRP A 136 2.05 19.63 -2.02
C TRP A 136 2.32 18.54 -0.99
N GLY A 137 2.85 17.39 -1.40
CA GLY A 137 3.29 16.33 -0.49
C GLY A 137 4.76 16.45 -0.14
N VAL A 138 5.62 16.63 -1.13
CA VAL A 138 7.08 16.56 -0.93
C VAL A 138 7.62 17.73 -0.10
N ILE A 139 7.19 18.96 -0.39
CA ILE A 139 7.78 20.15 0.25
C ILE A 139 7.51 20.17 1.76
N PRO A 140 6.27 19.99 2.26
CA PRO A 140 6.02 20.04 3.71
C PRO A 140 6.83 19.00 4.49
N PHE A 141 6.90 17.75 4.02
CA PHE A 141 7.67 16.70 4.71
C PHE A 141 9.18 16.92 4.63
N ALA A 142 9.70 17.43 3.50
CA ALA A 142 11.12 17.69 3.34
C ALA A 142 11.57 18.86 4.24
N LEU A 143 10.78 19.94 4.29
CA LEU A 143 11.06 21.08 5.16
C LEU A 143 10.86 20.72 6.64
N GLN A 144 9.86 19.88 6.96
CA GLN A 144 9.67 19.36 8.32
C GLN A 144 10.90 18.61 8.81
N TRP A 145 11.49 17.76 7.96
CA TRP A 145 12.72 17.05 8.31
C TRP A 145 13.93 18.00 8.38
N LEU A 146 14.06 18.96 7.47
CA LEU A 146 15.23 19.85 7.40
C LEU A 146 15.31 20.84 8.58
N PHE A 147 14.18 21.43 8.98
CA PHE A 147 14.14 22.48 9.99
C PHE A 147 13.90 21.92 11.39
N GLN A 148 14.82 21.06 11.82
CA GLN A 148 14.89 20.58 13.21
C GLN A 148 15.79 21.49 14.07
N PRO A 149 15.60 21.51 15.41
CA PRO A 149 16.34 22.40 16.31
C PRO A 149 17.86 22.27 16.19
N ILE A 150 18.37 21.05 16.00
CA ILE A 150 19.80 20.78 15.81
C ILE A 150 20.42 21.51 14.59
N MET A 151 19.64 21.76 13.54
CA MET A 151 20.14 22.37 12.29
C MET A 151 20.07 23.90 12.30
N VAL A 152 19.01 24.47 12.87
CA VAL A 152 18.71 25.92 12.72
C VAL A 152 18.57 26.63 14.07
N GLY A 153 18.62 25.89 15.17
CA GLY A 153 18.38 26.40 16.52
C GLY A 153 16.89 26.43 16.89
N TYR A 154 16.61 26.33 18.19
CA TYR A 154 15.27 26.14 18.75
C TYR A 154 14.26 27.23 18.32
N TYR A 155 14.62 28.51 18.45
CA TYR A 155 13.71 29.62 18.13
C TYR A 155 13.35 29.69 16.65
N VAL A 156 14.34 29.51 15.77
CA VAL A 156 14.09 29.56 14.31
C VAL A 156 13.30 28.32 13.88
N SER A 157 13.66 27.15 14.41
CA SER A 157 12.96 25.88 14.17
C SER A 157 11.48 25.98 14.52
N THR A 158 11.14 26.46 15.71
CA THR A 158 9.74 26.56 16.17
C THR A 158 8.89 27.48 15.30
N VAL A 159 9.43 28.63 14.89
CA VAL A 159 8.74 29.56 13.97
C VAL A 159 8.52 28.92 12.59
N LEU A 160 9.55 28.31 12.00
CA LEU A 160 9.45 27.68 10.67
C LEU A 160 8.50 26.48 10.68
N GLN A 161 8.56 25.63 11.71
CA GLN A 161 7.66 24.49 11.86
C GLN A 161 6.19 24.92 11.99
N SER A 162 5.91 26.02 12.69
CA SER A 162 4.55 26.57 12.79
C SER A 162 3.98 26.95 11.43
N ILE A 163 4.80 27.51 10.54
CA ILE A 163 4.41 27.85 9.17
C ILE A 163 4.18 26.57 8.35
N ILE A 164 5.07 25.59 8.46
CA ILE A 164 4.98 24.31 7.74
C ILE A 164 3.74 23.53 8.16
N PHE A 165 3.34 23.60 9.43
CA PHE A 165 2.14 22.97 9.92
C PHE A 165 0.87 23.44 9.18
N ILE A 166 0.80 24.71 8.80
CA ILE A 166 -0.31 25.24 8.00
C ILE A 166 -0.35 24.57 6.62
N PHE A 167 0.80 24.46 5.95
CA PHE A 167 0.90 23.74 4.67
C PHE A 167 0.59 22.25 4.80
N PHE A 168 0.95 21.66 5.94
CA PHE A 168 0.66 20.27 6.24
C PHE A 168 -0.85 20.02 6.38
N ILE A 169 -1.60 20.92 7.02
CA ILE A 169 -3.06 20.85 7.06
C ILE A 169 -3.64 20.86 5.64
N VAL A 170 -3.16 21.74 4.76
CA VAL A 170 -3.60 21.78 3.36
C VAL A 170 -3.30 20.46 2.64
N PHE A 171 -2.11 19.89 2.86
CA PHE A 171 -1.76 18.57 2.34
C PHE A 171 -2.72 17.48 2.84
N LEU A 172 -3.03 17.44 4.14
CA LEU A 172 -3.97 16.47 4.70
C LEU A 172 -5.36 16.58 4.08
N VAL A 173 -5.85 17.80 3.87
CA VAL A 173 -7.12 18.06 3.18
C VAL A 173 -7.09 17.47 1.78
N PHE A 174 -6.02 17.70 1.01
CA PHE A 174 -5.85 17.09 -0.31
C PHE A 174 -5.72 15.57 -0.24
N ALA A 175 -5.00 15.02 0.74
CA ALA A 175 -4.86 13.58 0.92
C ALA A 175 -6.19 12.88 1.25
N CYS A 176 -7.16 13.60 1.82
CA CYS A 176 -8.51 13.13 2.07
C CYS A 176 -9.43 13.10 0.84
N GLN A 177 -9.10 13.84 -0.23
CA GLN A 177 -9.95 13.94 -1.43
C GLN A 177 -10.05 12.59 -2.18
N PRO A 178 -11.16 12.33 -2.90
CA PRO A 178 -11.30 11.11 -3.69
C PRO A 178 -10.25 11.03 -4.81
N SER A 179 -9.89 9.80 -5.21
CA SER A 179 -8.95 9.56 -6.31
C SER A 179 -9.54 10.04 -7.63
N SER A 180 -8.77 10.75 -8.45
CA SER A 180 -9.20 11.03 -9.82
C SER A 180 -9.14 9.72 -10.63
N SER A 181 -10.24 9.36 -11.31
CA SER A 181 -10.30 8.14 -12.13
C SER A 181 -9.51 8.36 -13.44
N ASN A 182 -8.20 8.19 -13.38
CA ASN A 182 -7.33 8.30 -14.55
C ASN A 182 -6.86 6.90 -14.98
N LYS A 183 -7.36 6.42 -16.13
CA LYS A 183 -7.22 5.02 -16.60
C LYS A 183 -5.78 4.61 -16.94
N ASN A 184 -4.85 5.56 -17.07
CA ASN A 184 -3.50 5.31 -17.58
C ASN A 184 -2.43 5.07 -16.50
N ARG A 185 -2.80 4.96 -15.22
CA ARG A 185 -1.84 4.87 -14.11
C ARG A 185 -1.91 3.51 -13.41
N THR A 186 -0.75 2.90 -13.18
CA THR A 186 -0.63 1.64 -12.43
C THR A 186 -0.79 1.89 -10.93
N ARG A 187 -1.66 1.11 -10.29
CA ARG A 187 -1.82 1.11 -8.83
C ARG A 187 -0.78 0.17 -8.23
N VAL A 188 -0.08 0.64 -7.21
CA VAL A 188 0.90 -0.16 -6.48
C VAL A 188 0.20 -1.13 -5.50
N ASN A 189 -1.01 -0.77 -5.05
CA ASN A 189 -1.75 -1.50 -4.03
C ASN A 189 -3.12 -2.04 -4.46
#